data_AF-A0A165AUD9-F1
#
_entry.id   AF-A0A165AUD9-F1
#
_cell.length_a   1.000
_cell.length_b   1.000
_cell.length_c   1.000
_cell.angle_alpha   90.00
_cell.angle_beta   90.00
_cell.angle_gamma   90.00
#
_symmetry.space_group_name_H-M   'P 1'
#
loop_
_entity.id
_entity.type
_entity.pdbx_description
1 polymer ?
#
loop_
_entity_poly.entity_id
_entity_poly.type
_entity_poly.pdbx_seq_one_letter_code
_entity_poly.pdbx_strand_id
1 'polypeptide(L)'
;MSMTMAQLALFERLASVLRDGFIPADKPSVCFMCFTQFYRLCTGCPDDSAVARLTSKCAAFLDTLARFVMAEGYASEDRRAILSSQLLRNWKQCQKCRSHTPNGAQSRGTGIFDNFLDKGCDLLATALEHSGSLSSAGKPKPFRTKAGSWPQNKEHIFPYGAAVCVSNLVTASDICTGTGATTLLTIAMTFHRSLLFEEALRHRGNIVQRFISGFQSAAQILQDVFPLREQREDDDSTLASSLNSTHIYPVFLETIFFGTGALPGDHRKFVLGYEGELYRAIVDVLAYFSNARAWTAQLSDVAGLLYVRLPASGRHNPPLFIRNKAHLAASESAHPYLRLARLLRALTLRQSCSGPDCGRETQSAESSTKFQMCARCKMVRYCSKECQRADWKHDPNPHKEICDILNELCAIADPKSLVFEFLDACQERQFPLERAQRLVEWICGLSTTVDAGPLPTAYQDLPTAYKELLTDTIGAAEKAGLEEEFSENSTSVTLDYYAHYVYLNRRN
;
A
#
# COMPACT_ATOMS: atom_id res chain seq x y z
N MET A 1 -20.70 4.15 -21.78
CA MET A 1 -21.76 5.15 -22.06
C MET A 1 -22.05 5.88 -20.77
N SER A 2 -21.90 7.20 -20.74
CA SER A 2 -22.21 7.99 -19.54
C SER A 2 -23.69 7.93 -19.20
N MET A 3 -24.01 7.92 -17.90
CA MET A 3 -25.41 7.92 -17.45
C MET A 3 -26.10 9.24 -17.81
N THR A 4 -27.33 9.16 -18.30
CA THR A 4 -28.17 10.35 -18.52
C THR A 4 -28.61 10.95 -17.18
N MET A 5 -29.01 12.22 -17.17
CA MET A 5 -29.52 12.88 -15.96
C MET A 5 -30.72 12.15 -15.33
N ALA A 6 -31.60 11.57 -16.16
CA ALA A 6 -32.72 10.76 -15.67
C ALA A 6 -32.25 9.46 -14.99
N GLN A 7 -31.22 8.80 -15.54
CA GLN A 7 -30.60 7.62 -14.94
C GLN A 7 -29.91 7.96 -13.62
N LEU A 8 -29.23 9.11 -13.54
CA LEU A 8 -28.61 9.58 -12.29
C LEU A 8 -29.65 9.88 -11.20
N ALA A 9 -30.78 10.49 -11.55
CA ALA A 9 -31.86 10.74 -10.59
C ALA A 9 -32.50 9.42 -10.09
N LEU A 10 -32.66 8.43 -10.97
CA LEU A 10 -33.12 7.10 -10.58
C LEU A 10 -32.09 6.40 -9.68
N PHE A 11 -30.80 6.52 -10.00
CA PHE A 11 -29.70 5.99 -9.20
C PHE A 11 -29.70 6.54 -7.77
N GLU A 12 -29.88 7.85 -7.59
CA GLU A 12 -29.97 8.48 -6.27
C GLU A 12 -31.17 7.97 -5.46
N ARG A 13 -32.33 7.81 -6.11
CA ARG A 13 -33.52 7.23 -5.45
C ARG A 13 -33.25 5.79 -5.03
N LEU A 14 -32.59 5.00 -5.86
CA LEU A 14 -32.21 3.62 -5.51
C LEU A 14 -31.25 3.60 -4.32
N ALA A 15 -30.22 4.44 -4.31
CA ALA A 15 -29.28 4.56 -3.18
C ALA A 15 -30.02 4.94 -1.88
N SER A 16 -30.98 5.86 -1.94
CA SER A 16 -31.80 6.24 -0.78
C SER A 16 -32.66 5.08 -0.26
N VAL A 17 -33.30 4.31 -1.15
CA VAL A 17 -34.11 3.14 -0.75
C VAL A 17 -33.22 2.06 -0.13
N LEU A 18 -32.04 1.82 -0.72
CA LEU A 18 -31.09 0.86 -0.18
C LEU A 18 -30.56 1.28 1.18
N ARG A 19 -30.24 2.58 1.37
CA ARG A 19 -29.81 3.15 2.65
C ARG A 19 -30.79 2.77 3.76
N ASP A 20 -32.08 3.02 3.56
CA ASP A 20 -33.09 2.72 4.57
C ASP A 20 -33.17 1.21 4.86
N GLY A 21 -32.89 0.38 3.85
CA GLY A 21 -32.79 -1.07 3.99
C GLY A 21 -31.59 -1.57 4.82
N PHE A 22 -30.54 -0.77 5.00
CA PHE A 22 -29.39 -1.09 5.85
C PHE A 22 -29.59 -0.64 7.31
N ILE A 23 -30.72 -0.02 7.65
CA ILE A 23 -31.00 0.47 9.01
C ILE A 23 -32.04 -0.45 9.68
N PRO A 24 -31.74 -1.04 10.86
CA PRO A 24 -30.46 -0.99 11.58
C PRO A 24 -29.40 -1.94 10.95
N ALA A 25 -28.12 -1.61 11.16
CA ALA A 25 -26.98 -2.31 10.55
C ALA A 25 -26.94 -3.81 10.88
N ASP A 26 -27.32 -4.18 12.10
CA ASP A 26 -27.30 -5.57 12.55
C ASP A 26 -28.49 -6.39 12.03
N LYS A 27 -29.52 -5.76 11.45
CA LYS A 27 -30.73 -6.43 10.96
C LYS A 27 -31.20 -5.82 9.62
N PRO A 28 -30.41 -5.99 8.54
CA PRO A 28 -30.71 -5.38 7.26
C PRO A 28 -32.03 -5.91 6.66
N SER A 29 -32.89 -5.01 6.21
CA SER A 29 -34.15 -5.29 5.49
C SER A 29 -34.00 -5.21 3.97
N VAL A 30 -32.82 -4.82 3.49
CA VAL A 30 -32.48 -4.71 2.08
C VAL A 30 -32.61 -6.06 1.34
N CYS A 31 -33.09 -6.00 0.10
CA CYS A 31 -33.08 -7.13 -0.82
C CYS A 31 -31.66 -7.29 -1.40
N PHE A 32 -31.03 -8.45 -1.16
CA PHE A 32 -29.66 -8.70 -1.62
C PHE A 32 -29.51 -8.64 -3.16
N MET A 33 -30.55 -9.00 -3.91
CA MET A 33 -30.55 -8.91 -5.37
C MET A 33 -30.63 -7.46 -5.86
N CYS A 34 -31.44 -6.62 -5.22
CA CYS A 34 -31.47 -5.18 -5.53
C CYS A 34 -30.11 -4.54 -5.25
N PHE A 35 -29.49 -4.87 -4.11
CA PHE A 35 -28.14 -4.40 -3.81
C PHE A 35 -27.11 -4.92 -4.81
N THR A 36 -27.17 -6.20 -5.20
CA THR A 36 -26.27 -6.78 -6.21
C THR A 36 -26.40 -6.07 -7.56
N GLN A 37 -27.62 -5.76 -8.00
CA GLN A 37 -27.83 -4.98 -9.22
C GLN A 37 -27.27 -3.56 -9.09
N PHE A 38 -27.50 -2.91 -7.95
CA PHE A 38 -26.96 -1.58 -7.66
C PHE A 38 -25.42 -1.57 -7.64
N TYR A 39 -24.80 -2.55 -7.00
CA TYR A 39 -23.35 -2.77 -7.01
C TYR A 39 -22.82 -2.87 -8.44
N ARG A 40 -23.42 -3.72 -9.28
CA ARG A 40 -23.03 -3.87 -10.70
C ARG A 40 -23.19 -2.58 -11.50
N LEU A 41 -24.21 -1.77 -11.19
CA LEU A 41 -24.37 -0.45 -11.81
C LEU A 41 -23.24 0.50 -11.41
N CYS A 42 -22.75 0.42 -10.17
CA CYS A 42 -21.64 1.24 -9.69
C CYS A 42 -20.30 0.81 -10.30
N THR A 43 -20.00 -0.50 -10.27
CA THR A 43 -18.69 -1.03 -10.66
C THR A 43 -18.57 -1.36 -12.15
N GLY A 44 -19.69 -1.49 -12.87
CA GLY A 44 -19.70 -1.77 -14.31
C GLY A 44 -19.69 -0.53 -15.20
N CYS A 45 -19.64 0.68 -14.64
CA CYS A 45 -19.67 1.92 -15.42
C CYS A 45 -18.24 2.30 -15.87
N PRO A 46 -17.93 2.36 -17.18
CA PRO A 46 -16.55 2.57 -17.65
C PRO A 46 -15.94 3.94 -17.34
N ASP A 47 -16.74 4.95 -17.03
CA ASP A 47 -16.32 6.34 -16.83
C ASP A 47 -16.42 6.81 -15.38
N ASP A 48 -16.59 5.87 -14.43
CA ASP A 48 -16.80 6.11 -13.00
C ASP A 48 -17.97 7.06 -12.67
N SER A 49 -18.84 7.41 -13.62
CA SER A 49 -19.88 8.43 -13.40
C SER A 49 -20.86 8.05 -12.29
N ALA A 50 -21.17 6.76 -12.16
CA ALA A 50 -21.97 6.23 -11.07
C ALA A 50 -21.30 6.41 -9.70
N VAL A 51 -20.01 6.10 -9.59
CA VAL A 51 -19.22 6.23 -8.34
C VAL A 51 -19.00 7.71 -7.99
N ALA A 52 -18.73 8.56 -8.99
CA ALA A 52 -18.65 10.00 -8.82
C ALA A 52 -19.96 10.59 -8.29
N ARG A 53 -21.11 10.10 -8.78
CA ARG A 53 -22.42 10.49 -8.26
C ARG A 53 -22.66 9.97 -6.85
N LEU A 54 -22.33 8.71 -6.59
CA LEU A 54 -22.46 8.05 -5.29
C LEU A 54 -21.71 8.84 -4.20
N THR A 55 -20.45 9.16 -4.46
CA THR A 55 -19.58 9.90 -3.52
C THR A 55 -20.02 11.36 -3.32
N SER A 56 -20.59 12.02 -4.33
CA SER A 56 -20.95 13.45 -4.25
C SER A 56 -22.39 13.75 -3.81
N LYS A 57 -23.33 12.83 -4.04
CA LYS A 57 -24.77 13.04 -3.79
C LYS A 57 -25.41 12.02 -2.86
N CYS A 58 -24.74 10.91 -2.59
CA CYS A 58 -25.29 9.81 -1.79
C CYS A 58 -24.42 9.49 -0.56
N ALA A 59 -23.78 10.50 0.06
CA ALA A 59 -22.95 10.32 1.24
C ALA A 59 -23.65 9.55 2.38
N ALA A 60 -24.91 9.85 2.66
CA ALA A 60 -25.68 9.16 3.70
C ALA A 60 -25.86 7.65 3.44
N PHE A 61 -25.92 7.23 2.17
CA PHE A 61 -25.92 5.81 1.81
C PHE A 61 -24.56 5.18 2.13
N LEU A 62 -23.46 5.82 1.73
CA LEU A 62 -22.10 5.33 2.01
C LEU A 62 -21.81 5.27 3.51
N ASP A 63 -22.24 6.26 4.30
CA ASP A 63 -22.10 6.25 5.76
C ASP A 63 -22.86 5.07 6.40
N THR A 64 -24.05 4.77 5.87
CA THR A 64 -24.86 3.64 6.37
C THR A 64 -24.25 2.30 5.96
N LEU A 65 -23.73 2.22 4.73
CA LEU A 65 -23.01 1.04 4.25
C LEU A 65 -21.72 0.81 5.04
N ALA A 66 -20.96 1.87 5.35
CA ALA A 66 -19.77 1.80 6.20
C ALA A 66 -20.12 1.30 7.61
N ARG A 67 -21.20 1.81 8.22
CA ARG A 67 -21.71 1.27 9.50
C ARG A 67 -22.10 -0.20 9.41
N PHE A 68 -22.75 -0.61 8.33
CA PHE A 68 -23.09 -2.02 8.10
C PHE A 68 -21.83 -2.89 7.99
N VAL A 69 -20.89 -2.54 7.10
CA VAL A 69 -19.67 -3.32 6.84
C VAL A 69 -18.78 -3.41 8.08
N MET A 70 -18.66 -2.31 8.83
CA MET A 70 -17.79 -2.23 10.00
C MET A 70 -18.46 -2.66 11.31
N ALA A 71 -19.70 -3.14 11.28
CA ALA A 71 -20.40 -3.58 12.49
C ALA A 71 -19.75 -4.84 13.10
N GLU A 72 -19.85 -4.95 14.43
CA GLU A 72 -19.35 -6.10 15.16
C GLU A 72 -20.27 -7.34 15.02
N GLY A 73 -19.74 -8.51 15.35
CA GLY A 73 -20.52 -9.75 15.48
C GLY A 73 -20.61 -10.62 14.23
N TYR A 74 -19.97 -10.23 13.12
CA TYR A 74 -19.89 -11.07 11.91
C TYR A 74 -18.90 -12.24 12.02
N ALA A 75 -18.05 -12.26 13.04
CA ALA A 75 -17.16 -13.38 13.32
C ALA A 75 -17.91 -14.70 13.53
N SER A 76 -19.11 -14.64 14.14
CA SER A 76 -19.94 -15.82 14.45
C SER A 76 -20.60 -16.38 13.18
N GLU A 77 -20.30 -17.64 12.87
CA GLU A 77 -20.95 -18.37 11.76
C GLU A 77 -22.48 -18.42 11.92
N ASP A 78 -22.98 -18.69 13.13
CA ASP A 78 -24.41 -18.68 13.43
C ASP A 78 -25.07 -17.34 13.11
N ARG A 79 -24.41 -16.23 13.50
CA ARG A 79 -24.92 -14.89 13.19
C ARG A 79 -24.97 -14.66 11.68
N ARG A 80 -23.92 -15.03 10.95
CA ARG A 80 -23.89 -14.91 9.47
C ARG A 80 -24.96 -15.78 8.82
N ALA A 81 -25.22 -16.99 9.32
CA ALA A 81 -26.27 -17.87 8.82
C ALA A 81 -27.69 -17.30 9.05
N ILE A 82 -27.93 -16.68 10.21
CA ILE A 82 -29.18 -15.95 10.50
C ILE A 82 -29.36 -14.80 9.51
N LEU A 83 -28.31 -14.01 9.27
CA LEU A 83 -28.34 -12.88 8.34
C LEU A 83 -28.54 -13.34 6.89
N SER A 84 -27.91 -14.42 6.46
CA SER A 84 -28.15 -15.05 5.15
C SER A 84 -29.62 -15.44 4.97
N SER A 85 -30.20 -16.09 5.98
CA SER A 85 -31.62 -16.49 5.98
C SER A 85 -32.54 -15.27 5.93
N GLN A 86 -32.19 -14.19 6.62
CA GLN A 86 -32.91 -12.93 6.58
C GLN A 86 -32.84 -12.27 5.19
N LEU A 87 -31.66 -12.13 4.60
CA LEU A 87 -31.47 -11.57 3.27
C LEU A 87 -32.23 -12.37 2.19
N LEU A 88 -32.25 -13.69 2.32
CA LEU A 88 -33.03 -14.58 1.46
C LEU A 88 -34.54 -14.30 1.58
N ARG A 89 -35.05 -14.12 2.80
CA ARG A 89 -36.47 -13.74 3.03
C ARG A 89 -36.78 -12.38 2.43
N ASN A 90 -35.94 -11.37 2.65
CA ASN A 90 -36.11 -10.03 2.10
C ASN A 90 -36.20 -10.08 0.56
N TRP A 91 -35.37 -10.90 -0.08
CA TRP A 91 -35.40 -11.08 -1.52
C TRP A 91 -36.69 -11.78 -2.00
N LYS A 92 -37.14 -12.85 -1.34
CA LYS A 92 -38.41 -13.53 -1.68
C LYS A 92 -39.63 -12.60 -1.55
N GLN A 93 -39.58 -11.65 -0.62
CA GLN A 93 -40.61 -10.64 -0.40
C GLN A 93 -40.48 -9.42 -1.31
N CYS A 94 -39.35 -9.25 -2.00
CA CYS A 94 -39.09 -8.10 -2.85
C CYS A 94 -39.94 -8.17 -4.13
N GLN A 95 -40.89 -7.25 -4.26
CA GLN A 95 -41.79 -7.17 -5.43
C GLN A 95 -41.04 -7.03 -6.76
N LYS A 96 -39.87 -6.36 -6.76
CA LYS A 96 -39.05 -6.15 -7.97
C LYS A 96 -38.30 -7.41 -8.41
N CYS A 97 -37.96 -8.29 -7.48
CA CYS A 97 -37.08 -9.44 -7.75
C CYS A 97 -37.80 -10.80 -7.65
N ARG A 98 -39.08 -10.82 -7.28
CA ARG A 98 -39.86 -12.06 -7.05
C ARG A 98 -39.97 -12.96 -8.27
N SER A 99 -39.95 -12.40 -9.48
CA SER A 99 -40.04 -13.15 -10.74
C SER A 99 -38.72 -13.82 -11.15
N HIS A 100 -37.60 -13.47 -10.54
CA HIS A 100 -36.31 -14.05 -10.88
C HIS A 100 -36.02 -15.25 -10.00
N THR A 101 -36.24 -16.46 -10.49
CA THR A 101 -35.71 -17.66 -9.83
C THR A 101 -34.20 -17.67 -10.04
N PRO A 102 -33.36 -17.57 -8.99
CA PRO A 102 -31.92 -17.57 -9.17
C PRO A 102 -31.53 -19.00 -9.45
N ASN A 103 -30.98 -19.23 -10.64
CA ASN A 103 -30.20 -20.44 -10.90
C ASN A 103 -29.02 -20.43 -9.91
N GLY A 104 -29.13 -21.20 -8.83
CA GLY A 104 -28.06 -21.36 -7.82
C GLY A 104 -28.31 -20.77 -6.42
N ALA A 105 -29.46 -20.17 -6.09
CA ALA A 105 -29.70 -19.61 -4.74
C ALA A 105 -29.95 -20.65 -3.63
N GLN A 106 -29.54 -21.91 -3.81
CA GLN A 106 -29.51 -22.91 -2.75
C GLN A 106 -28.21 -22.88 -1.95
N SER A 107 -27.52 -21.73 -1.87
CA SER A 107 -26.41 -21.56 -0.95
C SER A 107 -26.94 -21.76 0.48
N ARG A 108 -26.66 -22.94 1.06
CA ARG A 108 -26.88 -23.23 2.48
C ARG A 108 -25.77 -22.55 3.28
N GLY A 109 -26.08 -22.10 4.49
CA GLY A 109 -25.11 -21.51 5.42
C GLY A 109 -24.91 -20.01 5.25
N THR A 110 -23.66 -19.54 5.27
CA THR A 110 -23.27 -18.12 5.34
C THR A 110 -23.13 -17.44 3.98
N GLY A 111 -23.11 -18.19 2.87
CA GLY A 111 -22.67 -17.67 1.57
C GLY A 111 -23.45 -16.47 1.01
N ILE A 112 -24.76 -16.34 1.30
CA ILE A 112 -25.54 -15.16 0.88
C ILE A 112 -25.03 -13.91 1.59
N PHE A 113 -24.85 -13.97 2.91
CA PHE A 113 -24.32 -12.86 3.69
C PHE A 113 -22.87 -12.57 3.35
N ASP A 114 -22.01 -13.58 3.21
CA ASP A 114 -20.59 -13.38 2.89
C ASP A 114 -20.43 -12.65 1.55
N ASN A 115 -21.16 -13.08 0.51
CA ASN A 115 -21.16 -12.39 -0.78
C ASN A 115 -21.75 -10.97 -0.71
N PHE A 116 -22.73 -10.76 0.17
CA PHE A 116 -23.36 -9.47 0.37
C PHE A 116 -22.41 -8.49 1.07
N LEU A 117 -21.70 -8.95 2.10
CA LEU A 117 -20.68 -8.20 2.83
C LEU A 117 -19.51 -7.86 1.91
N ASP A 118 -19.00 -8.83 1.14
CA ASP A 118 -17.90 -8.67 0.19
C ASP A 118 -18.17 -7.54 -0.82
N LYS A 119 -19.36 -7.54 -1.45
CA LYS A 119 -19.81 -6.43 -2.33
C LYS A 119 -19.93 -5.09 -1.62
N GLY A 120 -20.31 -5.10 -0.35
CA GLY A 120 -20.35 -3.91 0.49
C GLY A 120 -18.96 -3.31 0.68
N CYS A 121 -17.98 -4.17 1.01
CA CYS A 121 -16.59 -3.77 1.15
C CYS A 121 -16.01 -3.24 -0.17
N ASP A 122 -16.20 -3.97 -1.26
CA ASP A 122 -15.76 -3.56 -2.60
C ASP A 122 -16.34 -2.21 -3.00
N LEU A 123 -17.65 -1.99 -2.80
CA LEU A 123 -18.29 -0.73 -3.16
C LEU A 123 -17.74 0.45 -2.36
N LEU A 124 -17.47 0.25 -1.06
CA LEU A 124 -16.80 1.25 -0.23
C LEU A 124 -15.37 1.50 -0.70
N ALA A 125 -14.63 0.45 -1.07
CA ALA A 125 -13.27 0.57 -1.59
C ALA A 125 -13.25 1.39 -2.88
N THR A 126 -14.13 1.07 -3.85
CA THR A 126 -14.28 1.84 -5.10
C THR A 126 -14.66 3.31 -4.82
N ALA A 127 -15.58 3.55 -3.88
CA ALA A 127 -15.96 4.91 -3.49
C ALA A 127 -14.80 5.68 -2.84
N LEU A 128 -14.02 5.03 -1.98
CA LEU A 128 -12.82 5.61 -1.36
C LEU A 128 -11.73 5.91 -2.38
N GLU A 129 -11.46 5.00 -3.31
CA GLU A 129 -10.47 5.17 -4.36
C GLU A 129 -10.81 6.36 -5.27
N HIS A 130 -12.06 6.44 -5.70
CA HIS A 130 -12.55 7.55 -6.52
C HIS A 130 -12.43 8.90 -5.79
N SER A 131 -12.77 8.94 -4.49
CA SER A 131 -12.65 10.15 -3.67
C SER A 131 -11.19 10.50 -3.35
N GLY A 132 -10.39 9.47 -3.11
CA GLY A 132 -8.98 9.51 -2.76
C GLY A 132 -8.05 9.84 -3.92
N SER A 133 -8.54 9.75 -5.16
CA SER A 133 -7.84 10.05 -6.41
C SER A 133 -6.70 11.03 -6.18
N LEU A 134 -5.48 10.49 -6.28
CA LEU A 134 -4.25 11.22 -6.04
C LEU A 134 -4.33 12.52 -6.84
N SER A 135 -3.87 13.62 -6.25
CA SER A 135 -3.64 14.83 -7.06
C SER A 135 -2.78 14.49 -8.28
N SER A 136 -2.75 15.36 -9.31
CA SER A 136 -1.81 15.21 -10.43
C SER A 136 -0.35 15.08 -9.98
N ALA A 137 -0.05 15.48 -8.73
CA ALA A 137 1.23 15.31 -8.07
C ALA A 137 1.40 14.00 -7.28
N GLY A 138 0.52 13.01 -7.43
CA GLY A 138 0.60 11.71 -6.77
C GLY A 138 0.33 11.75 -5.26
N LYS A 139 -0.22 12.85 -4.72
CA LYS A 139 -0.46 12.99 -3.28
C LYS A 139 -1.91 12.66 -2.90
N PRO A 140 -2.16 11.80 -1.89
CA PRO A 140 -3.47 11.64 -1.28
C PRO A 140 -3.96 13.00 -0.78
N LYS A 141 -5.22 13.32 -1.10
CA LYS A 141 -5.84 14.56 -0.64
C LYS A 141 -6.29 14.33 0.81
N PRO A 142 -6.10 15.30 1.73
CA PRO A 142 -6.77 15.24 3.03
C PRO A 142 -8.28 15.15 2.82
N PHE A 143 -9.01 14.67 3.84
CA PHE A 143 -10.48 14.64 3.84
C PHE A 143 -11.03 15.93 3.21
N ARG A 144 -11.77 15.78 2.09
CA ARG A 144 -12.01 16.87 1.16
C ARG A 144 -12.83 17.98 1.82
N THR A 145 -12.40 19.23 1.65
CA THR A 145 -13.15 20.43 2.07
C THR A 145 -14.13 20.95 1.01
N LYS A 146 -14.16 20.35 -0.20
CA LYS A 146 -15.21 20.68 -1.17
C LYS A 146 -16.53 20.12 -0.66
N ALA A 147 -17.39 21.01 -0.19
CA ALA A 147 -18.65 20.71 0.48
C ALA A 147 -19.45 19.64 -0.27
N GLY A 148 -19.53 18.44 0.32
CA GLY A 148 -20.49 17.41 -0.08
C GLY A 148 -19.93 16.04 -0.50
N SER A 149 -18.64 15.90 -0.86
CA SER A 149 -18.11 14.58 -1.26
C SER A 149 -17.75 13.71 -0.05
N TRP A 150 -18.16 12.45 -0.07
CA TRP A 150 -17.78 11.41 0.89
C TRP A 150 -16.37 10.88 0.59
N PRO A 151 -15.50 10.59 1.58
CA PRO A 151 -15.71 10.83 3.02
C PRO A 151 -15.37 12.27 3.41
N GLN A 152 -16.10 12.83 4.39
CA GLN A 152 -15.87 14.19 4.89
C GLN A 152 -14.96 14.23 6.12
N ASN A 153 -14.92 13.14 6.87
CA ASN A 153 -14.12 12.96 8.08
C ASN A 153 -13.81 11.47 8.26
N LYS A 154 -12.99 11.13 9.26
CA LYS A 154 -12.60 9.75 9.53
C LYS A 154 -13.77 8.89 9.99
N GLU A 155 -14.77 9.47 10.66
CA GLU A 155 -15.96 8.76 11.17
C GLU A 155 -16.87 8.27 10.03
N HIS A 156 -16.80 8.88 8.85
CA HIS A 156 -17.52 8.41 7.68
C HIS A 156 -16.93 7.08 7.13
N ILE A 157 -15.63 6.83 7.34
CA ILE A 157 -14.96 5.59 6.93
C ILE A 157 -14.95 4.58 8.09
N PHE A 158 -14.65 5.06 9.29
CA PHE A 158 -14.47 4.27 10.51
C PHE A 158 -15.50 4.70 11.58
N PRO A 159 -16.79 4.39 11.40
CA PRO A 159 -17.85 4.88 12.26
C PRO A 159 -17.77 4.37 13.71
N TYR A 160 -16.99 3.32 13.96
CA TYR A 160 -16.74 2.74 15.28
C TYR A 160 -15.30 2.95 15.76
N GLY A 161 -14.54 3.83 15.09
CA GLY A 161 -13.12 4.05 15.34
C GLY A 161 -12.22 3.08 14.57
N ALA A 162 -10.98 3.52 14.28
CA ALA A 162 -10.04 2.78 13.44
C ALA A 162 -9.74 1.37 13.98
N ALA A 163 -9.51 1.23 15.29
CA ALA A 163 -9.20 -0.05 15.94
C ALA A 163 -10.29 -1.11 15.70
N VAL A 164 -11.54 -0.79 16.03
CA VAL A 164 -12.68 -1.70 15.87
C VAL A 164 -12.90 -2.03 14.39
N CYS A 165 -12.87 -1.02 13.53
CA CYS A 165 -13.08 -1.23 12.10
C CYS A 165 -11.99 -2.09 11.46
N VAL A 166 -10.70 -1.88 11.79
CA VAL A 166 -9.60 -2.71 11.29
C VAL A 166 -9.74 -4.16 11.79
N SER A 167 -10.01 -4.35 13.08
CA SER A 167 -10.25 -5.70 13.65
C SER A 167 -11.39 -6.43 12.91
N ASN A 168 -12.49 -5.72 12.64
CA ASN A 168 -13.64 -6.28 11.93
C ASN A 168 -13.31 -6.61 10.47
N LEU A 169 -12.56 -5.77 9.76
CA LEU A 169 -12.12 -6.05 8.39
C LEU A 169 -11.16 -7.24 8.31
N VAL A 170 -10.20 -7.35 9.24
CA VAL A 170 -9.28 -8.49 9.28
C VAL A 170 -10.07 -9.77 9.53
N THR A 171 -10.96 -9.77 10.53
CA THR A 171 -11.82 -10.91 10.82
C THR A 171 -12.69 -11.28 9.61
N ALA A 172 -13.29 -10.29 8.94
CA ALA A 172 -14.06 -10.50 7.72
C ALA A 172 -13.21 -11.11 6.59
N SER A 173 -11.94 -10.69 6.46
CA SER A 173 -11.03 -11.24 5.45
C SER A 173 -10.62 -12.70 5.68
N ASP A 174 -10.66 -13.14 6.95
CA ASP A 174 -10.37 -14.52 7.35
C ASP A 174 -11.57 -15.45 7.13
N ILE A 175 -12.79 -14.95 7.39
CA ILE A 175 -14.02 -15.77 7.36
C ILE A 175 -14.76 -15.76 6.01
N CYS A 176 -14.64 -14.69 5.23
CA CYS A 176 -15.31 -14.56 3.94
C CYS A 176 -14.38 -15.03 2.81
N THR A 177 -14.94 -15.74 1.83
CA THR A 177 -14.16 -16.26 0.69
C THR A 177 -13.72 -15.18 -0.30
N GLY A 178 -14.39 -14.03 -0.30
CA GLY A 178 -14.08 -12.91 -1.18
C GLY A 178 -12.92 -12.05 -0.67
N THR A 179 -12.45 -11.14 -1.52
CA THR A 179 -11.33 -10.25 -1.23
C THR A 179 -11.76 -8.87 -0.78
N GLY A 180 -13.05 -8.54 -0.76
CA GLY A 180 -13.53 -7.18 -0.59
C GLY A 180 -13.13 -6.54 0.72
N ALA A 181 -13.11 -7.30 1.83
CA ALA A 181 -12.61 -6.80 3.11
C ALA A 181 -11.12 -6.42 3.04
N THR A 182 -10.30 -7.26 2.40
CA THR A 182 -8.89 -6.98 2.12
C THR A 182 -8.74 -5.76 1.22
N THR A 183 -9.54 -5.68 0.13
CA THR A 183 -9.55 -4.53 -0.80
C THR A 183 -9.86 -3.23 -0.07
N LEU A 184 -10.90 -3.22 0.76
CA LEU A 184 -11.26 -2.05 1.54
C LEU A 184 -10.14 -1.64 2.50
N LEU A 185 -9.51 -2.60 3.18
CA LEU A 185 -8.37 -2.32 4.06
C LEU A 185 -7.16 -1.77 3.27
N THR A 186 -6.82 -2.35 2.11
CA THR A 186 -5.73 -1.87 1.23
C THR A 186 -5.95 -0.43 0.79
N ILE A 187 -7.14 -0.14 0.27
CA ILE A 187 -7.50 1.18 -0.24
C ILE A 187 -7.52 2.19 0.92
N ALA A 188 -8.12 1.83 2.05
CA ALA A 188 -8.12 2.65 3.25
C ALA A 188 -6.70 2.94 3.75
N MET A 189 -5.82 1.94 3.79
CA MET A 189 -4.40 2.09 4.18
C MET A 189 -3.64 3.01 3.22
N THR A 190 -3.95 2.96 1.93
CA THR A 190 -3.29 3.78 0.90
C THR A 190 -3.59 5.28 1.10
N PHE A 191 -4.83 5.61 1.49
CA PHE A 191 -5.24 7.00 1.65
C PHE A 191 -5.12 7.53 3.08
N HIS A 192 -5.22 6.65 4.09
CA HIS A 192 -5.35 7.00 5.49
C HIS A 192 -4.39 6.21 6.40
N ARG A 193 -3.17 5.95 5.91
CA ARG A 193 -2.14 5.15 6.60
C ARG A 193 -1.95 5.53 8.08
N SER A 194 -1.80 6.82 8.42
CA SER A 194 -1.56 7.27 9.80
C SER A 194 -2.61 6.79 10.78
N LEU A 195 -3.85 6.63 10.31
CA LEU A 195 -4.96 6.20 11.15
C LEU A 195 -5.01 4.68 11.33
N LEU A 196 -4.43 3.93 10.40
CA LEU A 196 -4.67 2.49 10.25
C LEU A 196 -3.44 1.63 10.46
N PHE A 197 -2.23 2.15 10.23
CA PHE A 197 -1.03 1.30 10.21
C PHE A 197 -0.77 0.65 11.57
N GLU A 198 -0.84 1.42 12.67
CA GLU A 198 -0.69 0.88 14.03
C GLU A 198 -1.80 -0.10 14.39
N GLU A 199 -3.02 0.13 13.90
CA GLU A 199 -4.14 -0.79 14.09
C GLU A 199 -3.94 -2.09 13.31
N ALA A 200 -3.46 -2.01 12.06
CA ALA A 200 -3.15 -3.17 11.24
C ALA A 200 -1.97 -3.97 11.82
N LEU A 201 -0.97 -3.31 12.42
CA LEU A 201 0.15 -3.98 13.09
C LEU A 201 -0.31 -4.89 14.23
N ARG A 202 -1.35 -4.52 14.98
CA ARG A 202 -1.93 -5.37 16.05
C ARG A 202 -2.49 -6.69 15.50
N HIS A 203 -2.88 -6.72 14.24
CA HIS A 203 -3.42 -7.88 13.55
C HIS A 203 -2.47 -8.45 12.48
N ARG A 204 -1.17 -8.06 12.49
CA ARG A 204 -0.21 -8.39 11.43
C ARG A 204 -0.12 -9.90 11.14
N GLY A 205 -0.20 -10.74 12.17
CA GLY A 205 -0.10 -12.20 12.00
C GLY A 205 -1.19 -12.76 11.09
N ASN A 206 -2.45 -12.41 11.38
CA ASN A 206 -3.59 -12.81 10.55
C ASN A 206 -3.46 -12.26 9.13
N ILE A 207 -3.12 -10.98 9.00
CA ILE A 207 -3.01 -10.32 7.68
C ILE A 207 -1.92 -10.99 6.83
N VAL A 208 -0.73 -11.20 7.39
CA VAL A 208 0.40 -11.80 6.66
C VAL A 208 0.13 -13.26 6.32
N GLN A 209 -0.46 -14.04 7.23
CA GLN A 209 -0.86 -15.42 6.94
C GLN A 209 -1.92 -15.50 5.83
N ARG A 210 -2.89 -14.58 5.83
CA ARG A 210 -3.86 -14.46 4.75
C ARG A 210 -3.18 -14.16 3.41
N PHE A 211 -2.14 -13.33 3.40
CA PHE A 211 -1.40 -13.03 2.17
C PHE A 211 -0.58 -14.23 1.69
N ILE A 212 0.08 -14.95 2.59
CA ILE A 212 0.78 -16.21 2.28
C ILE A 212 -0.18 -17.19 1.60
N SER A 213 -1.36 -17.42 2.20
CA SER A 213 -2.40 -18.28 1.60
C SER A 213 -2.91 -17.73 0.26
N GLY A 214 -3.03 -16.41 0.12
CA GLY A 214 -3.42 -15.74 -1.11
C GLY A 214 -2.43 -15.96 -2.26
N PHE A 215 -1.13 -15.85 -1.99
CA PHE A 215 -0.07 -16.13 -2.96
C PHE A 215 0.04 -17.62 -3.28
N GLN A 216 -0.11 -18.51 -2.30
CA GLN A 216 -0.18 -19.96 -2.54
C GLN A 216 -1.36 -20.32 -3.45
N SER A 217 -2.53 -19.71 -3.23
CA SER A 217 -3.69 -19.88 -4.09
C SER A 217 -3.44 -19.37 -5.51
N ALA A 218 -2.74 -18.22 -5.63
CA ALA A 218 -2.32 -17.69 -6.93
C ALA A 218 -1.37 -18.64 -7.67
N ALA A 219 -0.38 -19.21 -6.97
CA ALA A 219 0.54 -20.20 -7.54
C ALA A 219 -0.23 -21.45 -8.02
N GLN A 220 -1.20 -21.93 -7.24
CA GLN A 220 -2.04 -23.06 -7.64
C GLN A 220 -2.86 -22.74 -8.90
N ILE A 221 -3.46 -21.54 -9.01
CA ILE A 221 -4.18 -21.11 -10.22
C ILE A 221 -3.25 -21.15 -11.43
N LEU A 222 -2.02 -20.65 -11.32
CA LEU A 222 -1.05 -20.68 -12.41
C LEU A 222 -0.65 -22.11 -12.76
N GLN A 223 -0.46 -22.98 -11.76
CA GLN A 223 -0.16 -24.39 -11.98
C GLN A 223 -1.28 -25.11 -12.73
N ASP A 224 -2.55 -24.85 -12.38
CA ASP A 224 -3.72 -25.49 -12.98
C ASP A 224 -3.95 -25.02 -14.42
N VAL A 225 -3.71 -23.73 -14.70
CA VAL A 225 -3.89 -23.16 -16.04
C VAL A 225 -2.69 -23.48 -16.95
N PHE A 226 -1.49 -23.64 -16.39
CA PHE A 226 -0.23 -23.84 -17.14
C PHE A 226 0.58 -25.04 -16.62
N PRO A 227 0.07 -26.29 -16.78
CA PRO A 227 0.67 -27.47 -16.16
C PRO A 227 2.02 -27.91 -16.76
N LEU A 228 2.56 -27.26 -17.79
CA LEU A 228 3.80 -27.67 -18.47
C LEU A 228 4.68 -26.47 -18.87
N ARG A 229 5.87 -26.38 -18.26
CA ARG A 229 6.87 -25.32 -18.43
C ARG A 229 7.61 -25.36 -19.77
N GLU A 230 7.52 -26.45 -20.52
CA GLU A 230 8.54 -26.77 -21.51
C GLU A 230 8.46 -26.01 -22.85
N GLN A 231 7.42 -25.23 -23.16
CA GLN A 231 7.29 -24.67 -24.52
C GLN A 231 6.60 -23.32 -24.73
N ARG A 232 6.50 -22.41 -23.75
CA ARG A 232 5.76 -21.16 -24.03
C ARG A 232 6.50 -19.88 -23.68
N GLU A 233 6.71 -19.09 -24.73
CA GLU A 233 6.65 -17.61 -24.70
C GLU A 233 5.22 -17.18 -24.36
N ASP A 234 4.64 -17.70 -23.26
CA ASP A 234 3.35 -17.23 -22.80
C ASP A 234 3.48 -15.76 -22.44
N ASP A 235 2.54 -14.95 -22.93
CA ASP A 235 2.49 -13.53 -22.63
C ASP A 235 2.20 -13.34 -21.14
N ASP A 236 3.14 -12.77 -20.40
CA ASP A 236 3.01 -12.46 -18.97
C ASP A 236 1.71 -11.67 -18.66
N SER A 237 1.16 -10.93 -19.63
CA SER A 237 -0.14 -10.25 -19.53
C SER A 237 -1.31 -11.23 -19.31
N THR A 238 -1.27 -12.40 -19.96
CA THR A 238 -2.27 -13.46 -19.79
C THR A 238 -2.17 -14.08 -18.41
N LEU A 239 -0.94 -14.33 -17.92
CA LEU A 239 -0.70 -14.82 -16.56
C LEU A 239 -1.23 -13.83 -15.52
N ALA A 240 -0.91 -12.54 -15.67
CA ALA A 240 -1.39 -11.50 -14.76
C ALA A 240 -2.92 -11.39 -14.75
N SER A 241 -3.58 -11.54 -15.91
CA SER A 241 -5.04 -11.47 -16.03
C SER A 241 -5.73 -12.63 -15.29
N SER A 242 -5.14 -13.83 -15.30
CA SER A 242 -5.64 -14.99 -14.56
C SER A 242 -5.58 -14.80 -13.04
N LEU A 243 -4.72 -13.88 -12.56
CA LEU A 243 -4.55 -13.55 -11.14
C LEU A 243 -5.38 -12.34 -10.68
N ASN A 244 -6.36 -11.89 -11.48
CA ASN A 244 -7.15 -10.71 -11.13
C ASN A 244 -7.94 -10.89 -9.81
N SER A 245 -8.25 -12.12 -9.38
CA SER A 245 -8.89 -12.36 -8.07
C SER A 245 -7.93 -12.22 -6.88
N THR A 246 -6.62 -12.27 -7.09
CA THR A 246 -5.59 -12.23 -6.03
C THR A 246 -4.70 -10.99 -6.12
N HIS A 247 -4.96 -10.08 -7.06
CA HIS A 247 -4.14 -8.87 -7.29
C HIS A 247 -4.06 -7.94 -6.07
N ILE A 248 -5.00 -8.05 -5.12
CA ILE A 248 -5.03 -7.14 -3.97
C ILE A 248 -3.89 -7.39 -2.97
N TYR A 249 -3.37 -8.62 -2.88
CA TYR A 249 -2.30 -8.97 -1.94
C TYR A 249 -0.98 -8.26 -2.25
N PRO A 250 -0.45 -8.27 -3.50
CA PRO A 250 0.73 -7.49 -3.82
C PRO A 250 0.48 -5.99 -3.62
N VAL A 251 -0.67 -5.44 -4.03
CA VAL A 251 -0.99 -4.02 -3.83
C VAL A 251 -0.97 -3.64 -2.34
N PHE A 252 -1.47 -4.48 -1.44
CA PHE A 252 -1.37 -4.21 -0.01
C PHE A 252 0.09 -4.17 0.46
N LEU A 253 0.90 -5.16 0.08
CA LEU A 253 2.33 -5.17 0.44
C LEU A 253 3.05 -3.94 -0.10
N GLU A 254 2.72 -3.51 -1.32
CA GLU A 254 3.22 -2.26 -1.89
C GLU A 254 2.84 -1.06 -1.05
N THR A 255 1.59 -0.98 -0.60
CA THR A 255 1.14 0.09 0.30
C THR A 255 1.92 0.07 1.62
N ILE A 256 2.22 -1.09 2.18
CA ILE A 256 3.01 -1.20 3.41
C ILE A 256 4.48 -0.80 3.19
N PHE A 257 5.10 -1.31 2.13
CA PHE A 257 6.54 -1.19 1.89
C PHE A 257 6.93 0.14 1.24
N PHE A 258 6.12 0.61 0.31
CA PHE A 258 6.43 1.73 -0.59
C PHE A 258 5.30 2.76 -0.68
N GLY A 259 4.20 2.57 0.07
CA GLY A 259 3.05 3.44 0.02
C GLY A 259 3.33 4.84 0.57
N THR A 260 2.45 5.78 0.22
CA THR A 260 2.55 7.14 0.76
C THR A 260 2.46 7.12 2.29
N GLY A 261 3.42 7.76 2.93
CA GLY A 261 3.49 7.82 4.39
C GLY A 261 4.16 6.59 5.02
N ALA A 262 4.63 5.61 4.24
CA ALA A 262 5.49 4.57 4.77
C ALA A 262 6.73 5.19 5.43
N LEU A 263 7.05 4.71 6.64
CA LEU A 263 8.23 5.10 7.39
C LEU A 263 9.32 4.02 7.26
N PRO A 264 10.60 4.40 7.44
CA PRO A 264 11.68 3.43 7.57
C PRO A 264 11.35 2.37 8.63
N GLY A 265 11.45 1.09 8.25
CA GLY A 265 11.20 -0.04 9.14
C GLY A 265 9.73 -0.47 9.26
N ASP A 266 8.76 0.23 8.67
CA ASP A 266 7.35 -0.19 8.70
C ASP A 266 7.16 -1.60 8.12
N HIS A 267 7.77 -1.86 6.96
CA HIS A 267 7.75 -3.17 6.33
C HIS A 267 8.29 -4.25 7.28
N ARG A 268 9.42 -3.97 7.95
CA ARG A 268 10.03 -4.88 8.93
C ARG A 268 9.08 -5.17 10.08
N LYS A 269 8.50 -4.14 10.70
CA LYS A 269 7.53 -4.32 11.80
C LYS A 269 6.34 -5.17 11.36
N PHE A 270 5.90 -4.98 10.12
CA PHE A 270 4.74 -5.65 9.57
C PHE A 270 4.98 -7.15 9.30
N VAL A 271 6.12 -7.51 8.69
CA VAL A 271 6.41 -8.90 8.31
C VAL A 271 7.20 -9.70 9.35
N LEU A 272 7.51 -9.10 10.51
CA LEU A 272 8.35 -9.71 11.54
C LEU A 272 7.87 -11.11 11.93
N GLY A 273 8.74 -12.11 11.74
CA GLY A 273 8.49 -13.51 12.05
C GLY A 273 7.87 -14.30 10.90
N TYR A 274 7.55 -13.65 9.78
CA TYR A 274 6.93 -14.26 8.60
C TYR A 274 7.78 -14.07 7.33
N GLU A 275 8.97 -13.50 7.43
CA GLU A 275 9.79 -13.13 6.27
C GLU A 275 10.04 -14.31 5.32
N GLY A 276 10.40 -15.48 5.87
CA GLY A 276 10.71 -16.68 5.07
C GLY A 276 9.49 -17.34 4.42
N GLU A 277 8.35 -17.38 5.10
CA GLU A 277 7.12 -17.93 4.52
C GLU A 277 6.57 -17.01 3.43
N LEU A 278 6.52 -15.70 3.71
CA LEU A 278 6.06 -14.72 2.74
C LEU A 278 6.98 -14.63 1.51
N TYR A 279 8.31 -14.67 1.72
CA TYR A 279 9.28 -14.69 0.63
C TYR A 279 9.04 -15.87 -0.33
N ARG A 280 8.91 -17.08 0.22
CA ARG A 280 8.69 -18.29 -0.59
C ARG A 280 7.39 -18.20 -1.37
N ALA A 281 6.29 -17.84 -0.71
CA ALA A 281 4.99 -17.71 -1.36
C ALA A 281 5.01 -16.70 -2.52
N ILE A 282 5.71 -15.57 -2.38
CA ILE A 282 5.87 -14.59 -3.46
C ILE A 282 6.73 -15.16 -4.60
N VAL A 283 7.87 -15.78 -4.27
CA VAL A 283 8.79 -16.36 -5.27
C VAL A 283 8.11 -17.46 -6.08
N ASP A 284 7.30 -18.30 -5.45
CA ASP A 284 6.58 -19.39 -6.12
C ASP A 284 5.66 -18.85 -7.21
N VAL A 285 4.98 -17.72 -6.98
CA VAL A 285 4.16 -17.07 -8.01
C VAL A 285 5.03 -16.42 -9.09
N LEU A 286 6.07 -15.67 -8.69
CA LEU A 286 6.93 -14.95 -9.64
C LEU A 286 7.74 -15.88 -10.55
N ALA A 287 7.96 -17.14 -10.14
CA ALA A 287 8.68 -18.14 -10.94
C ALA A 287 7.97 -18.53 -12.25
N TYR A 288 6.67 -18.23 -12.38
CA TYR A 288 5.90 -18.43 -13.60
C TYR A 288 6.05 -17.31 -14.62
N PHE A 289 6.55 -16.14 -14.21
CA PHE A 289 6.67 -14.97 -15.08
C PHE A 289 8.06 -14.89 -15.71
N SER A 290 8.12 -14.57 -17.00
CA SER A 290 9.39 -14.27 -17.68
C SER A 290 9.97 -12.94 -17.19
N ASN A 291 9.09 -11.97 -16.97
CA ASN A 291 9.38 -10.71 -16.30
C ASN A 291 8.65 -10.69 -14.95
N ALA A 292 9.40 -10.85 -13.86
CA ALA A 292 8.87 -10.81 -12.49
C ALA A 292 8.13 -9.49 -12.12
N ARG A 293 8.21 -8.45 -12.96
CA ARG A 293 7.49 -7.18 -12.80
C ARG A 293 6.17 -7.11 -13.58
N ALA A 294 5.83 -8.13 -14.35
CA ALA A 294 4.68 -8.08 -15.24
C ALA A 294 3.34 -8.19 -14.51
N TRP A 295 3.28 -8.91 -13.37
CA TRP A 295 2.08 -8.93 -12.55
C TRP A 295 1.91 -7.63 -11.76
N THR A 296 2.93 -7.30 -10.97
CA THR A 296 3.02 -6.07 -10.20
C THR A 296 4.48 -5.63 -10.14
N ALA A 297 4.74 -4.37 -10.44
CA ALA A 297 6.11 -3.92 -10.70
C ALA A 297 6.99 -3.90 -9.43
N GLN A 298 6.35 -3.84 -8.27
CA GLN A 298 6.94 -3.74 -6.94
C GLN A 298 7.01 -5.11 -6.21
N LEU A 299 6.47 -6.20 -6.74
CA LEU A 299 6.43 -7.46 -5.97
C LEU A 299 7.76 -8.21 -5.96
N SER A 300 8.51 -8.23 -7.08
CA SER A 300 9.93 -8.64 -7.10
C SER A 300 10.75 -7.84 -6.08
N ASP A 301 10.26 -6.64 -5.88
CA ASP A 301 10.86 -5.59 -5.11
C ASP A 301 10.60 -5.81 -3.60
N VAL A 302 9.42 -6.25 -3.21
CA VAL A 302 9.14 -6.81 -1.88
C VAL A 302 9.96 -8.09 -1.64
N ALA A 303 10.00 -9.02 -2.60
CA ALA A 303 10.70 -10.31 -2.44
C ALA A 303 12.19 -10.14 -2.12
N GLY A 304 12.89 -9.23 -2.80
CA GLY A 304 14.30 -8.96 -2.47
C GLY A 304 14.51 -8.32 -1.10
N LEU A 305 13.56 -7.52 -0.61
CA LEU A 305 13.62 -6.97 0.76
C LEU A 305 13.37 -8.04 1.82
N LEU A 306 12.52 -9.03 1.53
CA LEU A 306 12.36 -10.18 2.40
C LEU A 306 13.61 -11.06 2.39
N TYR A 307 14.22 -11.29 1.21
CA TYR A 307 15.42 -12.11 1.07
C TYR A 307 16.60 -11.61 1.92
N VAL A 308 16.86 -10.29 1.93
CA VAL A 308 17.98 -9.74 2.73
C VAL A 308 17.79 -9.90 4.24
N ARG A 309 16.54 -10.11 4.67
CA ARG A 309 16.16 -10.31 6.07
C ARG A 309 16.10 -11.77 6.48
N LEU A 310 16.26 -12.70 5.56
CA LEU A 310 16.28 -14.12 5.92
C LEU A 310 17.50 -14.41 6.81
N PRO A 311 17.34 -15.26 7.83
CA PRO A 311 18.49 -15.81 8.54
C PRO A 311 19.39 -16.52 7.54
N ALA A 312 20.70 -16.57 7.81
CA ALA A 312 21.67 -17.14 6.87
C ALA A 312 21.34 -18.60 6.49
N SER A 313 20.82 -19.39 7.44
CA SER A 313 20.33 -20.76 7.24
C SER A 313 19.12 -20.87 6.30
N GLY A 314 18.32 -19.80 6.17
CA GLY A 314 17.17 -19.71 5.26
C GLY A 314 17.50 -19.13 3.89
N ARG A 315 18.75 -18.69 3.66
CA ARG A 315 19.18 -18.15 2.37
C ARG A 315 19.59 -19.31 1.45
N HIS A 316 18.71 -19.65 0.54
CA HIS A 316 19.02 -20.56 -0.57
C HIS A 316 19.33 -19.77 -1.84
N ASN A 317 19.83 -20.43 -2.88
CA ASN A 317 20.07 -19.80 -4.19
C ASN A 317 18.76 -19.18 -4.72
N PRO A 318 18.63 -17.84 -4.77
CA PRO A 318 17.37 -17.22 -5.13
C PRO A 318 17.21 -17.15 -6.66
N PRO A 319 15.99 -16.88 -7.16
CA PRO A 319 15.76 -16.64 -8.59
C PRO A 319 16.63 -15.51 -9.17
N LEU A 320 16.84 -15.54 -10.49
CA LEU A 320 17.68 -14.57 -11.20
C LEU A 320 17.26 -13.11 -10.97
N PHE A 321 15.96 -12.82 -10.84
CA PHE A 321 15.51 -11.44 -10.58
C PHE A 321 15.99 -10.88 -9.24
N ILE A 322 16.18 -11.73 -8.21
CA ILE A 322 16.76 -11.32 -6.92
C ILE A 322 18.26 -11.03 -7.08
N ARG A 323 18.99 -11.89 -7.82
CA ARG A 323 20.42 -11.67 -8.12
C ARG A 323 20.64 -10.39 -8.91
N ASN A 324 19.84 -10.18 -9.97
CA ASN A 324 19.87 -8.96 -10.78
C ASN A 324 19.62 -7.72 -9.92
N LYS A 325 18.70 -7.81 -8.97
CA LYS A 325 18.42 -6.73 -8.02
C LYS A 325 19.58 -6.47 -7.06
N ALA A 326 20.29 -7.49 -6.58
CA ALA A 326 21.50 -7.31 -5.78
C ALA A 326 22.61 -6.60 -6.57
N HIS A 327 22.84 -7.00 -7.83
CA HIS A 327 23.77 -6.31 -8.75
C HIS A 327 23.36 -4.86 -9.00
N LEU A 328 22.08 -4.61 -9.23
CA LEU A 328 21.55 -3.27 -9.43
C LEU A 328 21.76 -2.42 -8.18
N ALA A 329 21.42 -2.93 -6.99
CA ALA A 329 21.63 -2.23 -5.72
C ALA A 329 23.11 -1.90 -5.47
N ALA A 330 24.03 -2.81 -5.81
CA ALA A 330 25.47 -2.58 -5.71
C ALA A 330 25.93 -1.46 -6.67
N SER A 331 25.51 -1.52 -7.94
CA SER A 331 25.84 -0.51 -8.94
C SER A 331 25.33 0.89 -8.56
N GLU A 332 24.13 0.94 -7.95
CA GLU A 332 23.49 2.17 -7.52
C GLU A 332 24.14 2.75 -6.28
N SER A 333 24.51 1.88 -5.32
CA SER A 333 25.23 2.28 -4.12
C SER A 333 26.59 2.89 -4.46
N ALA A 334 27.20 2.46 -5.56
CA ALA A 334 28.45 3.01 -6.06
C ALA A 334 28.30 4.38 -6.75
N HIS A 335 27.10 4.76 -7.19
CA HIS A 335 26.89 6.02 -7.92
C HIS A 335 26.13 7.06 -7.04
N PRO A 336 26.82 8.02 -6.40
CA PRO A 336 26.21 8.91 -5.41
C PRO A 336 25.06 9.78 -5.95
N TYR A 337 25.13 10.27 -7.20
CA TYR A 337 23.99 11.01 -7.78
C TYR A 337 22.78 10.12 -8.06
N LEU A 338 22.98 8.87 -8.47
CA LEU A 338 21.90 7.92 -8.69
C LEU A 338 21.22 7.58 -7.38
N ARG A 339 22.00 7.31 -6.32
CA ARG A 339 21.50 7.14 -4.96
C ARG A 339 20.72 8.39 -4.52
N LEU A 340 21.33 9.58 -4.62
CA LEU A 340 20.73 10.85 -4.21
C LEU A 340 19.41 11.16 -4.93
N ALA A 341 19.34 10.99 -6.25
CA ALA A 341 18.12 11.21 -7.04
C ALA A 341 16.93 10.46 -6.46
N ARG A 342 17.18 9.22 -6.00
CA ARG A 342 16.13 8.36 -5.43
C ARG A 342 15.72 8.79 -4.04
N LEU A 343 16.69 9.08 -3.20
CA LEU A 343 16.46 9.59 -1.85
C LEU A 343 15.64 10.87 -1.87
N LEU A 344 15.95 11.79 -2.78
CA LEU A 344 15.24 13.06 -2.91
C LEU A 344 13.80 12.86 -3.32
N ARG A 345 13.52 11.92 -4.23
CA ARG A 345 12.14 11.61 -4.61
C ARG A 345 11.33 11.12 -3.41
N ALA A 346 11.87 10.18 -2.63
CA ALA A 346 11.25 9.71 -1.39
C ALA A 346 11.01 10.87 -0.41
N LEU A 347 12.00 11.76 -0.26
CA LEU A 347 11.89 12.96 0.56
C LEU A 347 10.77 13.90 0.07
N THR A 348 10.60 14.12 -1.24
CA THR A 348 9.53 15.00 -1.77
C THR A 348 8.12 14.44 -1.55
N LEU A 349 8.00 13.11 -1.55
CA LEU A 349 6.78 12.36 -1.32
C LEU A 349 6.44 12.23 0.17
N ARG A 350 7.42 12.42 1.06
CA ARG A 350 7.22 12.45 2.51
C ARG A 350 6.17 13.49 2.90
N GLN A 351 5.17 13.02 3.65
CA GLN A 351 4.06 13.83 4.17
C GLN A 351 4.13 14.06 5.68
N SER A 352 5.22 13.64 6.32
CA SER A 352 5.46 13.88 7.73
C SER A 352 6.29 15.14 7.96
N CYS A 353 6.26 15.64 9.19
CA CYS A 353 7.12 16.71 9.67
C CYS A 353 8.58 16.25 9.60
N SER A 354 9.46 17.14 9.16
CA SER A 354 10.92 16.97 9.15
C SER A 354 11.58 17.41 10.47
N GLY A 355 10.80 17.90 11.44
CA GLY A 355 11.33 18.24 12.76
C GLY A 355 11.84 16.98 13.48
N PRO A 356 12.96 17.07 14.20
CA PRO A 356 13.49 15.95 14.98
C PRO A 356 12.42 15.47 15.98
N ASP A 357 12.30 14.16 16.13
CA ASP A 357 11.37 13.45 17.02
C ASP A 357 9.87 13.78 16.84
N CYS A 358 9.49 14.53 15.81
CA CYS A 358 8.13 15.00 15.66
C CYS A 358 7.22 13.93 15.03
N GLY A 359 7.62 13.38 13.88
CA GLY A 359 6.88 12.33 13.17
C GLY A 359 5.47 12.69 12.66
N ARG A 360 4.88 13.83 13.06
CA ARG A 360 3.49 14.19 12.74
C ARG A 360 3.24 14.18 11.24
N GLU A 361 2.13 13.58 10.83
CA GLU A 361 1.71 13.52 9.44
C GLU A 361 0.75 14.65 9.07
N THR A 362 0.78 15.05 7.79
CA THR A 362 -0.11 16.10 7.24
C THR A 362 -1.59 15.75 7.41
N GLN A 363 -1.91 14.47 7.54
CA GLN A 363 -3.28 13.97 7.71
C GLN A 363 -3.74 13.84 9.16
N SER A 364 -2.89 14.17 10.14
CA SER A 364 -3.29 14.09 11.55
C SER A 364 -4.48 15.02 11.84
N ALA A 365 -5.56 14.45 12.37
CA ALA A 365 -6.87 15.10 12.51
C ALA A 365 -6.86 16.37 13.40
N GLU A 366 -5.81 16.54 14.22
CA GLU A 366 -5.71 17.61 15.21
C GLU A 366 -5.14 18.91 14.63
N SER A 367 -4.40 18.87 13.53
CA SER A 367 -3.80 20.07 12.95
C SER A 367 -4.45 20.42 11.61
N SER A 368 -5.43 21.32 11.64
CA SER A 368 -5.95 21.97 10.42
C SER A 368 -4.90 22.85 9.71
N THR A 369 -3.77 23.10 10.36
CA THR A 369 -2.65 23.88 9.84
C THR A 369 -1.89 23.10 8.78
N LYS A 370 -1.89 23.62 7.55
CA LYS A 370 -1.01 23.13 6.48
C LYS A 370 0.45 23.17 6.93
N PHE A 371 1.20 22.11 6.66
CA PHE A 371 2.63 22.08 6.95
C PHE A 371 3.34 23.18 6.16
N GLN A 372 4.25 23.88 6.84
CA GLN A 372 5.06 24.94 6.27
C GLN A 372 6.27 24.32 5.58
N MET A 373 6.47 24.63 4.30
CA MET A 373 7.69 24.23 3.60
C MET A 373 8.84 25.17 3.96
N CYS A 374 10.07 24.67 4.01
CA CYS A 374 11.24 25.55 4.13
C CYS A 374 11.25 26.54 2.95
N ALA A 375 11.26 27.83 3.23
CA ALA A 375 11.13 28.87 2.19
C ALA A 375 12.31 28.90 1.20
N ARG A 376 13.49 28.43 1.63
CA ARG A 376 14.71 28.39 0.83
C ARG A 376 14.75 27.14 -0.06
N CYS A 377 14.93 25.94 0.51
CA CYS A 377 15.07 24.72 -0.29
C CYS A 377 13.74 24.13 -0.81
N LYS A 378 12.59 24.42 -0.18
CA LYS A 378 11.25 23.88 -0.52
C LYS A 378 11.12 22.35 -0.50
N MET A 379 12.11 21.63 0.03
CA MET A 379 12.16 20.16 0.06
C MET A 379 11.53 19.57 1.32
N VAL A 380 11.82 20.17 2.48
CA VAL A 380 11.33 19.71 3.79
C VAL A 380 10.10 20.50 4.25
N ARG A 381 9.31 19.89 5.14
CA ARG A 381 8.06 20.47 5.65
C ARG A 381 7.97 20.33 7.16
N TYR A 382 7.35 21.30 7.81
CA TYR A 382 7.21 21.34 9.27
C TYR A 382 5.77 21.59 9.68
N CYS A 383 5.31 20.91 10.73
CA CYS A 383 3.99 21.16 11.31
C CYS A 383 3.93 22.49 12.07
N SER A 384 5.07 23.04 12.50
CA SER A 384 5.15 24.30 13.24
C SER A 384 6.52 24.99 13.08
N LYS A 385 6.60 26.26 13.51
CA LYS A 385 7.86 27.04 13.49
C LYS A 385 8.88 26.49 14.50
N GLU A 386 8.41 25.88 15.57
CA GLU A 386 9.24 25.27 16.61
C GLU A 386 9.97 24.05 16.03
N CYS A 387 9.28 23.16 15.31
CA CYS A 387 9.91 22.05 14.61
C CYS A 387 10.94 22.51 13.57
N GLN A 388 10.64 23.59 12.83
CA GLN A 388 11.61 24.18 11.90
C GLN A 388 12.87 24.71 12.62
N ARG A 389 12.69 25.41 13.75
CA ARG A 389 13.82 25.95 14.54
C ARG A 389 14.67 24.84 15.18
N ALA A 390 14.03 23.76 15.63
CA ALA A 390 14.71 22.60 16.17
C ALA A 390 15.58 21.93 15.09
N ASP A 391 14.99 21.62 13.93
CA ASP A 391 15.72 21.02 12.79
C ASP A 391 16.85 21.92 12.26
N TRP A 392 16.67 23.25 12.30
CA TRP A 392 17.67 24.22 11.85
C TRP A 392 19.04 24.08 12.54
N LYS A 393 19.05 23.64 13.79
CA LYS A 393 20.24 23.49 14.65
C LYS A 393 20.45 22.04 15.14
N HIS A 394 19.77 21.07 14.52
CA HIS A 394 19.79 19.70 15.01
C HIS A 394 21.11 19.01 14.64
N ASP A 395 21.94 18.72 15.64
CA ASP A 395 23.16 17.94 15.44
C ASP A 395 22.85 16.46 15.17
N PRO A 396 23.70 15.75 14.40
CA PRO A 396 24.94 16.21 13.76
C PRO A 396 24.72 16.87 12.38
N ASN A 397 23.48 16.97 11.93
CA ASN A 397 23.14 17.35 10.56
C ASN A 397 22.18 18.56 10.55
N PRO A 398 22.63 19.76 10.96
CA PRO A 398 21.76 20.91 11.09
C PRO A 398 21.16 21.28 9.74
N HIS A 399 19.83 21.45 9.68
CA HIS A 399 19.16 21.77 8.42
C HIS A 399 19.68 23.06 7.79
N LYS A 400 20.28 23.98 8.56
CA LYS A 400 20.95 25.17 8.01
C LYS A 400 21.95 24.82 6.89
N GLU A 401 22.79 23.81 7.12
CA GLU A 401 23.82 23.37 6.16
C GLU A 401 23.19 22.57 5.03
N ILE A 402 22.34 21.60 5.36
CA ILE A 402 21.62 20.78 4.39
C ILE A 402 20.76 21.65 3.46
N CYS A 403 20.10 22.68 3.99
CA CYS A 403 19.28 23.60 3.22
C CYS A 403 20.10 24.36 2.17
N ASP A 404 21.36 24.69 2.48
CA ASP A 404 22.26 25.33 1.53
C ASP A 404 22.57 24.39 0.36
N ILE A 405 22.92 23.14 0.67
CA ILE A 405 23.20 22.10 -0.33
C ILE A 405 21.96 21.81 -1.19
N LEU A 406 20.79 21.63 -0.58
CA LEU A 406 19.54 21.40 -1.30
C LEU A 406 19.16 22.58 -2.18
N ASN A 407 19.41 23.82 -1.73
CA ASN A 407 19.12 25.02 -2.51
C ASN A 407 20.00 25.13 -3.75
N GLU A 408 21.30 24.84 -3.62
CA GLU A 408 22.21 24.74 -4.76
C GLU A 408 21.76 23.63 -5.73
N LEU A 409 21.48 22.44 -5.20
CA LEU A 409 21.04 21.31 -6.01
C LEU A 409 19.75 21.60 -6.79
N CYS A 410 18.74 22.21 -6.14
CA CYS A 410 17.49 22.56 -6.79
C CYS A 410 17.64 23.67 -7.84
N ALA A 411 18.75 24.41 -7.86
CA ALA A 411 19.05 25.39 -8.90
C ALA A 411 19.61 24.74 -10.17
N ILE A 412 20.14 23.51 -10.08
CA ILE A 412 20.75 22.80 -11.19
C ILE A 412 19.92 21.62 -11.70
N ALA A 413 19.17 20.94 -10.83
CA ALA A 413 18.40 19.76 -11.15
C ALA A 413 17.02 19.80 -10.47
N ASP A 414 15.97 19.38 -11.17
CA ASP A 414 14.65 19.19 -10.56
C ASP A 414 14.61 17.84 -9.82
N PRO A 415 14.41 17.80 -8.49
CA PRO A 415 14.31 16.55 -7.74
C PRO A 415 13.13 15.64 -8.16
N LYS A 416 12.24 16.13 -9.03
CA LYS A 416 11.10 15.37 -9.57
C LYS A 416 11.31 14.89 -11.02
N SER A 417 12.42 15.26 -11.67
CA SER A 417 12.72 14.82 -13.03
C SER A 417 12.98 13.32 -13.10
N LEU A 418 13.15 12.79 -14.31
CA LEU A 418 13.57 11.39 -14.45
C LEU A 418 14.99 11.24 -13.89
N VAL A 419 15.28 10.05 -13.34
CA VAL A 419 16.57 9.74 -12.69
C VAL A 419 17.75 10.09 -13.60
N PHE A 420 17.69 9.74 -14.88
CA PHE A 420 18.74 10.06 -15.86
C PHE A 420 18.88 11.56 -16.14
N GLU A 421 17.76 12.29 -16.24
CA GLU A 421 17.80 13.76 -16.41
C GLU A 421 18.43 14.45 -15.19
N PHE A 422 18.14 13.96 -13.98
CA PHE A 422 18.78 14.44 -12.75
C PHE A 422 20.30 14.16 -12.74
N LEU A 423 20.70 12.97 -13.17
CA LEU A 423 22.11 12.55 -13.28
C LEU A 423 22.88 13.45 -14.24
N ASP A 424 22.35 13.61 -15.46
CA ASP A 424 22.96 14.46 -16.49
C ASP A 424 23.11 15.89 -16.00
N ALA A 425 22.05 16.46 -15.38
CA ALA A 425 22.09 17.80 -14.83
C ALA A 425 23.14 17.98 -13.73
N CYS A 426 23.31 17.00 -12.83
CA CYS A 426 24.35 17.05 -11.79
C CYS A 426 25.76 16.98 -12.40
N GLN A 427 25.96 16.15 -13.42
CA GLN A 427 27.24 15.97 -14.10
C GLN A 427 27.63 17.21 -14.92
N GLU A 428 26.71 17.72 -15.74
CA GLU A 428 26.92 18.90 -16.59
C GLU A 428 27.28 20.14 -15.77
N ARG A 429 26.66 20.29 -14.60
CA ARG A 429 26.89 21.43 -13.68
C ARG A 429 27.98 21.16 -12.64
N GLN A 430 28.64 20.00 -12.71
CA GLN A 430 29.70 19.58 -11.80
C GLN A 430 29.31 19.75 -10.32
N PHE A 431 28.10 19.30 -9.96
CA PHE A 431 27.66 19.33 -8.57
C PHE A 431 28.68 18.60 -7.68
N PRO A 432 29.14 19.14 -6.54
CA PRO A 432 30.20 18.51 -5.77
C PRO A 432 29.80 17.14 -5.19
N LEU A 433 30.69 16.16 -5.30
CA LEU A 433 30.44 14.77 -4.90
C LEU A 433 30.20 14.65 -3.39
N GLU A 434 30.99 15.36 -2.61
CA GLU A 434 30.95 15.37 -1.15
C GLU A 434 29.62 15.95 -0.65
N ARG A 435 29.09 16.96 -1.37
CA ARG A 435 27.77 17.53 -1.08
C ARG A 435 26.64 16.56 -1.38
N ALA A 436 26.74 15.80 -2.47
CA ALA A 436 25.78 14.75 -2.78
C ALA A 436 25.79 13.63 -1.72
N GLN A 437 26.97 13.19 -1.31
CA GLN A 437 27.14 12.21 -0.23
C GLN A 437 26.58 12.73 1.10
N ARG A 438 26.84 14.00 1.44
CA ARG A 438 26.30 14.62 2.65
C ARG A 438 24.76 14.62 2.68
N LEU A 439 24.12 14.86 1.54
CA LEU A 439 22.66 14.74 1.42
C LEU A 439 22.18 13.30 1.56
N VAL A 440 22.91 12.35 0.98
CA VAL A 440 22.61 10.92 1.13
C VAL A 440 22.63 10.51 2.60
N GLU A 441 23.69 10.86 3.32
CA GLU A 441 23.85 10.58 4.74
C GLU A 441 22.72 11.21 5.57
N TRP A 442 22.42 12.49 5.33
CA TRP A 442 21.35 13.20 6.03
C TRP A 442 19.98 12.55 5.79
N ILE A 443 19.64 12.21 4.54
CA ILE A 443 18.34 11.57 4.23
C ILE A 443 18.25 10.15 4.83
N CYS A 444 19.38 9.44 4.91
CA CYS A 444 19.48 8.14 5.55
C CYS A 444 19.60 8.21 7.09
N GLY A 445 19.71 9.40 7.68
CA GLY A 445 19.92 9.54 9.13
C GLY A 445 21.27 9.02 9.62
N LEU A 446 22.28 8.93 8.74
CA LEU A 446 23.63 8.51 9.11
C LEU A 446 24.35 9.67 9.81
N SER A 447 24.95 9.37 10.95
CA SER A 447 25.82 10.31 11.67
C SER A 447 27.26 10.11 11.20
N THR A 448 27.78 11.06 10.42
CA THR A 448 29.22 11.15 10.17
C THR A 448 29.90 11.69 11.43
N THR A 449 30.26 10.80 12.36
CA THR A 449 31.27 11.17 13.33
C THR A 449 32.57 11.41 12.56
N VAL A 450 33.20 12.56 12.77
CA VAL A 450 34.36 13.09 12.00
C VAL A 450 35.58 12.15 11.98
N ASP A 451 35.58 11.11 12.83
CA ASP A 451 36.64 10.09 12.91
C ASP A 451 36.35 8.79 12.14
N ALA A 452 35.24 8.71 11.38
CA ALA A 452 35.02 7.57 10.49
C ALA A 452 36.10 7.61 9.39
N GLY A 453 36.85 6.52 9.24
CA GLY A 453 37.98 6.40 8.31
C GLY A 453 37.61 6.62 6.82
N PRO A 454 38.45 6.15 5.87
CA PRO A 454 38.16 6.33 4.46
C PRO A 454 36.71 5.91 4.13
N LEU A 455 36.04 6.73 3.33
CA LEU A 455 34.65 6.56 2.90
C LEU A 455 34.34 5.07 2.69
N PRO A 456 33.28 4.54 3.31
CA PRO A 456 32.90 3.15 3.11
C PRO A 456 32.84 2.86 1.63
N THR A 457 33.57 1.81 1.19
CA THR A 457 33.45 1.39 -0.20
C THR A 457 31.99 1.03 -0.44
N ALA A 458 31.47 1.26 -1.65
CA ALA A 458 30.07 1.00 -1.99
C ALA A 458 29.55 -0.40 -1.61
N TYR A 459 30.47 -1.35 -1.39
CA TYR A 459 30.20 -2.71 -0.94
C TYR A 459 30.03 -2.86 0.56
N GLN A 460 30.64 -2.00 1.40
CA GLN A 460 30.58 -2.14 2.86
C GLN A 460 29.15 -1.92 3.40
N ASP A 461 28.39 -1.02 2.79
CA ASP A 461 27.02 -0.70 3.23
C ASP A 461 25.96 -1.68 2.72
N LEU A 462 26.33 -2.63 1.84
CA LEU A 462 25.38 -3.62 1.34
C LEU A 462 24.99 -4.62 2.44
N PRO A 463 23.71 -5.04 2.49
CA PRO A 463 23.29 -6.13 3.37
C PRO A 463 24.13 -7.38 3.13
N THR A 464 24.45 -8.11 4.19
CA THR A 464 25.28 -9.33 4.10
C THR A 464 24.73 -10.33 3.08
N ALA A 465 23.40 -10.50 3.01
CA ALA A 465 22.76 -11.35 2.01
C ALA A 465 23.08 -10.94 0.56
N TYR A 466 23.19 -9.65 0.26
CA TYR A 466 23.57 -9.18 -1.08
C TYR A 466 25.06 -9.37 -1.34
N LYS A 467 25.93 -9.13 -0.36
CA LYS A 467 27.36 -9.44 -0.48
C LYS A 467 27.58 -10.91 -0.83
N GLU A 468 26.86 -11.81 -0.15
CA GLU A 468 26.85 -13.25 -0.45
C GLU A 468 26.40 -13.54 -1.89
N LEU A 469 25.34 -12.90 -2.38
CA LEU A 469 24.88 -13.08 -3.77
C LEU A 469 25.91 -12.58 -4.80
N LEU A 470 26.52 -11.43 -4.56
CA LEU A 470 27.47 -10.80 -5.48
C LEU A 470 28.80 -11.55 -5.58
N THR A 471 29.15 -12.30 -4.53
CA THR A 471 30.38 -13.08 -4.44
C THR A 471 30.14 -14.59 -4.63
N ASP A 472 28.89 -14.99 -4.85
CA ASP A 472 28.44 -16.39 -4.91
C ASP A 472 28.86 -17.22 -3.68
N THR A 473 28.77 -16.61 -2.50
CA THR A 473 29.14 -17.21 -1.19
C THR A 473 27.94 -17.37 -0.25
N ILE A 474 26.76 -17.72 -0.78
CA ILE A 474 25.54 -17.92 0.01
C ILE A 474 25.80 -18.89 1.18
N GLY A 475 25.47 -18.46 2.40
CA GLY A 475 25.68 -19.21 3.64
C GLY A 475 27.08 -19.03 4.27
N ALA A 476 27.95 -18.18 3.71
CA ALA A 476 29.24 -17.88 4.31
C ALA A 476 29.12 -17.18 5.67
N ALA A 477 28.11 -16.31 5.85
CA ALA A 477 27.88 -15.63 7.12
C ALA A 477 27.52 -16.61 8.25
N GLU A 478 26.68 -17.61 7.94
CA GLU A 478 26.33 -18.69 8.87
C GLU A 478 27.58 -19.47 9.31
N LYS A 479 28.40 -19.88 8.33
CA LYS A 479 29.66 -20.60 8.60
C LYS A 479 30.64 -19.80 9.44
N ALA A 480 30.61 -18.48 9.32
CA ALA A 480 31.46 -17.57 10.08
C ALA A 480 30.91 -17.25 11.49
N GLY A 481 29.69 -17.71 11.83
CA GLY A 481 29.02 -17.30 13.07
C GLY A 481 28.68 -15.81 13.11
N LEU A 482 28.63 -15.16 11.95
CA LEU A 482 28.31 -13.73 11.78
C LEU A 482 26.81 -13.58 11.54
N GLU A 483 25.99 -14.06 12.46
CA GLU A 483 24.57 -13.72 12.44
C GLU A 483 24.43 -12.25 12.80
N GLU A 484 23.98 -11.45 11.82
CA GLU A 484 23.56 -10.07 12.10
C GLU A 484 22.37 -10.15 13.07
N GLU A 485 22.62 -9.82 14.35
CA GLU A 485 21.54 -9.57 15.28
C GLU A 485 20.74 -8.36 14.78
N PHE A 486 19.64 -8.64 14.09
CA PHE A 486 18.68 -7.62 13.72
C PHE A 486 17.97 -7.12 14.98
N SER A 487 18.59 -6.19 15.71
CA SER A 487 17.96 -5.49 16.83
C SER A 487 16.71 -4.76 16.33
N GLU A 488 15.55 -4.96 16.96
CA GLU A 488 14.29 -4.25 16.65
C GLU A 488 14.47 -2.72 16.68
N ASN A 489 15.42 -2.27 17.49
CA ASN A 489 15.75 -0.85 17.68
C ASN A 489 16.87 -0.35 16.78
N SER A 490 17.41 -1.18 15.86
CA SER A 490 18.33 -0.67 14.86
C SER A 490 17.56 0.27 13.92
N THR A 491 17.60 1.55 14.27
CA THR A 491 17.07 2.68 13.50
C THR A 491 18.00 3.06 12.36
N SER A 492 19.16 2.38 12.21
CA SER A 492 19.95 2.51 11.00
C SER A 492 19.01 2.19 9.86
N VAL A 493 18.66 3.23 9.09
CA VAL A 493 17.94 3.07 7.84
C VAL A 493 18.95 2.38 6.93
N THR A 494 19.08 1.06 7.11
CA THR A 494 19.88 0.22 6.25
C THR A 494 19.40 0.48 4.83
N LEU A 495 20.31 0.37 3.88
CA LEU A 495 20.02 0.50 2.45
C LEU A 495 18.80 -0.30 1.99
N ASP A 496 18.31 -1.25 2.80
CA ASP A 496 16.99 -1.88 2.76
C ASP A 496 15.86 -0.89 2.41
N TYR A 497 15.84 0.32 2.95
CA TYR A 497 14.75 1.27 2.66
C TYR A 497 14.91 2.02 1.32
N TYR A 498 16.13 2.12 0.80
CA TYR A 498 16.44 3.07 -0.29
C TYR A 498 16.96 2.44 -1.58
N ALA A 499 17.29 1.15 -1.57
CA ALA A 499 17.55 0.40 -2.81
C ALA A 499 16.30 0.29 -3.71
N HIS A 500 15.13 0.84 -3.31
CA HIS A 500 13.86 0.48 -3.93
C HIS A 500 12.79 1.52 -4.20
N TYR A 501 12.82 2.69 -3.57
CA TYR A 501 11.65 3.56 -3.65
C TYR A 501 11.42 4.22 -5.04
N VAL A 502 12.26 4.01 -6.09
CA VAL A 502 12.28 4.95 -7.24
C VAL A 502 12.33 4.39 -8.67
N TYR A 503 12.28 3.08 -8.95
CA TYR A 503 12.09 2.70 -10.37
C TYR A 503 10.64 2.87 -10.88
N LEU A 504 9.67 3.27 -10.04
CA LEU A 504 8.25 2.96 -10.28
C LEU A 504 7.26 4.12 -10.41
N ASN A 505 7.73 5.31 -10.74
CA ASN A 505 6.87 6.27 -11.44
C ASN A 505 7.27 6.34 -12.93
N ARG A 506 7.23 5.20 -13.61
CA ARG A 506 7.27 5.14 -15.08
C ARG A 506 6.00 4.49 -15.63
N ARG A 507 4.96 5.31 -15.72
CA ARG A 507 4.06 5.53 -16.87
C ARG A 507 3.46 6.94 -16.70
N ASN A 508 3.26 7.83 -17.68
CA ASN A 508 3.11 7.68 -19.15
C ASN A 508 2.66 6.31 -19.60
#